data_AF-A0A0X8CQD4-F1
#
_entry.id   AF-A0A0X8CQD4-F1
#
_cell.length_a   1.000
_cell.length_b   1.000
_cell.length_c   1.000
_cell.angle_alpha   90.00
_cell.angle_beta   90.00
_cell.angle_gamma   90.00
#
_symmetry.space_group_name_H-M   'P 1'
#
loop_
_entity.id
_entity.type
_entity.pdbx_description
1 polymer ?
#
loop_
_entity_poly.entity_id
_entity_poly.type
_entity_poly.pdbx_seq_one_letter_code
_entity_poly.pdbx_strand_id
1 'polypeptide(L)'
;MAQLQESAFAGIWHVRFESEVAHEYVEIGGIPEIVRRAATDLTVTNLRIDAEPEGAMNVLPVLAEVRERALAWRPGMSAQIINFTLMPMNSVDLAFLQQSIGNGPVQLICRGYGTCQVQATRVRNLWSVQFFNSNDSIVLDTLQVGDVPTEVLAADEDYEDSAERFRDIMEAYFN
;
A
#
# COMPACT_ATOMS: atom_id res chain seq x y z
N MET A 1 10.17 -7.16 -7.79
CA MET A 1 9.13 -6.33 -7.14
C MET A 1 8.90 -5.10 -8.01
N ALA A 2 7.69 -4.56 -8.07
CA ALA A 2 7.40 -3.29 -8.73
C ALA A 2 7.35 -2.18 -7.68
N GLN A 3 8.13 -1.13 -7.90
CA GLN A 3 8.09 0.10 -7.14
C GLN A 3 7.35 1.14 -7.95
N LEU A 4 6.37 1.78 -7.33
CA LEU A 4 5.56 2.83 -7.94
C LEU A 4 5.71 4.11 -7.13
N GLN A 5 5.96 5.19 -7.84
CA GLN A 5 6.07 6.51 -7.25
C GLN A 5 5.18 7.48 -8.03
N GLU A 6 4.27 8.13 -7.33
CA GLU A 6 3.51 9.24 -7.90
C GLU A 6 4.41 10.46 -8.07
N SER A 7 4.25 11.15 -9.20
CA SER A 7 4.98 12.38 -9.47
C SER A 7 4.44 13.57 -8.66
N ALA A 8 4.96 14.78 -8.89
CA ALA A 8 4.37 16.00 -8.34
C ALA A 8 3.00 16.37 -8.96
N PHE A 9 2.61 15.68 -10.03
CA PHE A 9 1.31 15.74 -10.68
C PHE A 9 0.54 14.46 -10.34
N ALA A 10 -0.63 14.64 -9.74
CA ALA A 10 -1.49 13.55 -9.34
C ALA A 10 -1.86 12.69 -10.55
N GLY A 11 -1.82 11.38 -10.34
CA GLY A 11 -2.14 10.40 -11.38
C GLY A 11 -1.10 10.18 -12.46
N ILE A 12 0.06 10.83 -12.38
CA ILE A 12 1.22 10.47 -13.21
C ILE A 12 2.17 9.63 -12.35
N TRP A 13 2.31 8.36 -12.73
CA TRP A 13 3.02 7.35 -11.96
C TRP A 13 4.28 6.90 -12.69
N HIS A 14 5.40 6.92 -11.99
CA HIS A 14 6.62 6.23 -12.43
C HIS A 14 6.59 4.79 -11.90
N VAL A 15 6.61 3.83 -12.81
CA VAL A 15 6.60 2.40 -12.48
C VAL A 15 7.95 1.80 -12.81
N ARG A 16 8.60 1.19 -11.83
CA ARG A 16 9.91 0.54 -11.98
C ARG A 16 9.83 -0.92 -11.53
N PHE A 17 10.32 -1.83 -12.36
CA PHE A 17 10.48 -3.23 -11.99
C PHE A 17 11.90 -3.52 -11.56
N GLU A 18 12.05 -4.12 -10.38
CA GLU A 18 13.30 -4.76 -9.97
C GLU A 18 13.42 -6.10 -10.70
N SER A 19 14.19 -6.11 -11.78
CA SER A 19 14.55 -7.31 -12.56
C SER A 19 15.99 -7.18 -13.08
N GLU A 20 16.57 -8.24 -13.64
CA GLU A 20 17.92 -8.20 -14.23
C GLU A 20 18.06 -7.11 -15.30
N VAL A 21 16.96 -6.81 -16.00
CA VAL A 21 16.84 -5.67 -16.90
C VAL A 21 15.92 -4.63 -16.25
N ALA A 22 16.42 -3.41 -16.06
CA ALA A 22 15.60 -2.32 -15.56
C ALA A 22 14.50 -2.00 -16.59
N HIS A 23 13.26 -2.33 -16.25
CA HIS A 23 12.09 -1.92 -17.00
C HIS A 23 11.40 -0.81 -16.22
N GLU A 24 11.24 0.33 -16.86
CA GLU A 24 10.52 1.46 -16.30
C GLU A 24 9.61 2.09 -17.34
N TYR A 25 8.47 2.59 -16.90
CA TYR A 25 7.53 3.32 -17.73
C TYR A 25 6.75 4.33 -16.89
N VAL A 26 6.03 5.23 -17.58
CA VAL A 26 5.10 6.16 -16.95
C VAL A 26 3.68 5.72 -17.28
N GLU A 27 2.82 5.67 -16.27
CA GLU A 27 1.40 5.39 -16.40
C GLU A 27 0.58 6.60 -15.96
N ILE A 28 -0.52 6.88 -16.67
CA ILE A 28 -1.45 7.96 -16.31
C ILE A 28 -2.78 7.33 -15.91
N GLY A 29 -3.25 7.63 -14.70
CA GLY A 29 -4.55 7.18 -14.21
C GLY A 29 -4.64 7.09 -12.68
N GLY A 30 -5.87 6.88 -12.19
CA GLY A 30 -6.24 6.85 -10.76
C GLY A 30 -5.28 6.05 -9.89
N ILE A 31 -4.88 4.91 -10.42
CA ILE A 31 -3.89 4.01 -9.87
C ILE A 31 -3.38 3.14 -11.04
N PRO A 32 -2.08 2.79 -11.09
CA PRO A 32 -1.58 1.93 -12.14
C PRO A 32 -2.22 0.53 -12.11
N GLU A 33 -2.53 -0.02 -13.29
CA GLU A 33 -3.23 -1.30 -13.42
C GLU A 33 -2.49 -2.46 -12.74
N ILE A 34 -1.14 -2.39 -12.71
CA ILE A 34 -0.31 -3.39 -12.02
C ILE A 34 -0.61 -3.46 -10.52
N VAL A 35 -1.05 -2.37 -9.89
CA VAL A 35 -1.43 -2.31 -8.47
C VAL A 35 -2.71 -3.12 -8.24
N ARG A 36 -3.71 -2.96 -9.11
CA ARG A 36 -4.98 -3.72 -9.03
C ARG A 36 -4.73 -5.21 -9.22
N ARG A 37 -3.94 -5.58 -10.23
CA ARG A 37 -3.57 -6.97 -10.49
C ARG A 37 -2.74 -7.59 -9.38
N ALA A 38 -1.84 -6.82 -8.76
CA ALA A 38 -1.06 -7.28 -7.62
C ALA A 38 -1.95 -7.68 -6.45
N ALA A 39 -3.04 -6.96 -6.20
CA ALA A 39 -3.98 -7.25 -5.13
C ALA A 39 -4.79 -8.54 -5.37
N THR A 40 -5.07 -8.89 -6.64
CA THR A 40 -5.96 -9.99 -7.01
C THR A 40 -5.24 -11.25 -7.48
N ASP A 41 -4.30 -11.12 -8.39
CA ASP A 41 -3.77 -12.20 -9.24
C ASP A 41 -2.54 -12.87 -8.63
N LEU A 42 -1.82 -12.13 -7.78
CA LEU A 42 -0.54 -12.55 -7.19
C LEU A 42 -0.64 -12.80 -5.68
N THR A 43 -1.86 -13.01 -5.18
CA THR A 43 -2.16 -13.17 -3.76
C THR A 43 -2.82 -14.50 -3.43
N VAL A 44 -2.61 -14.97 -2.19
CA VAL A 44 -3.35 -16.09 -1.62
C VAL A 44 -4.66 -15.60 -1.01
N THR A 45 -5.71 -16.41 -1.13
CA THR A 45 -7.04 -16.08 -0.62
C THR A 45 -7.23 -16.39 0.86
N ASN A 46 -6.37 -17.22 1.44
CA ASN A 46 -6.46 -17.60 2.84
C ASN A 46 -5.10 -17.45 3.52
N LEU A 47 -5.05 -16.59 4.54
CA LEU A 47 -3.88 -16.38 5.38
C LEU A 47 -3.66 -17.62 6.26
N ARG A 48 -2.52 -18.29 6.05
CA ARG A 48 -2.08 -19.40 6.90
C ARG A 48 -1.49 -18.82 8.18
N ILE A 49 -1.99 -19.27 9.33
CA ILE A 49 -1.47 -18.91 10.65
C ILE A 49 -0.65 -20.09 11.16
N ASP A 50 0.65 -19.88 11.31
CA ASP A 50 1.58 -20.88 11.84
C ASP A 50 1.48 -21.00 13.36
N ALA A 51 2.23 -21.96 13.92
CA ALA A 51 2.35 -22.11 15.37
C ALA A 51 2.91 -20.84 16.01
N GLU A 52 2.45 -20.56 17.24
CA GLU A 52 2.85 -19.40 18.03
C GLU A 52 4.38 -19.34 18.19
N PRO A 53 5.03 -18.21 17.88
CA PRO A 53 6.44 -18.05 18.16
C PRO A 53 6.67 -17.87 19.66
N GLU A 54 7.83 -18.34 20.15
CA GLU A 54 8.22 -18.12 21.53
C GLU A 54 8.29 -16.63 21.86
N GLY A 55 7.62 -16.21 22.93
CA GLY A 55 7.55 -14.80 23.32
C GLY A 55 6.51 -13.96 22.58
N ALA A 56 5.65 -14.58 21.76
CA ALA A 56 4.43 -13.93 21.27
C ALA A 56 3.57 -13.41 22.43
N MET A 57 2.87 -12.32 22.19
CA MET A 57 1.94 -11.74 23.15
C MET A 57 0.54 -11.63 22.56
N ASN A 58 0.41 -10.99 21.39
CA ASN A 58 -0.89 -10.71 20.78
C ASN A 58 -0.98 -11.02 19.28
N VAL A 59 0.07 -11.56 18.64
CA VAL A 59 0.07 -11.74 17.18
C VAL A 59 -0.98 -12.73 16.67
N LEU A 60 -1.25 -13.83 17.38
CA LEU A 60 -2.20 -14.84 16.93
C LEU A 60 -3.65 -14.33 16.82
N PRO A 61 -4.24 -13.66 17.84
CA PRO A 61 -5.58 -13.10 17.70
C PRO A 61 -5.65 -12.02 16.61
N VAL A 62 -4.58 -11.22 16.45
CA VAL A 62 -4.49 -10.24 15.36
C VAL A 62 -4.51 -10.91 13.99
N LEU A 63 -3.71 -11.96 13.78
CA LEU A 63 -3.71 -12.71 12.52
C LEU A 63 -5.06 -13.40 12.25
N ALA A 64 -5.73 -13.88 13.29
CA ALA A 64 -7.07 -14.47 13.17
C ALA A 64 -8.09 -13.42 12.70
N GLU A 65 -8.09 -12.24 13.31
CA GLU A 65 -8.94 -11.11 12.92
C GLU A 65 -8.66 -10.66 11.49
N VAL A 66 -7.37 -10.47 11.12
CA VAL A 66 -6.96 -10.12 9.75
C VAL A 66 -7.51 -11.13 8.75
N ARG A 67 -7.34 -12.43 9.03
CA ARG A 67 -7.83 -13.51 8.16
C ARG A 67 -9.35 -13.48 8.02
N GLU A 68 -10.08 -13.31 9.12
CA GLU A 68 -11.55 -13.25 9.10
C GLU A 68 -12.05 -12.06 8.28
N ARG A 69 -11.49 -10.87 8.51
CA ARG A 69 -11.82 -9.66 7.75
C ARG A 69 -11.51 -9.84 6.26
N ALA A 70 -10.34 -10.38 5.92
CA ALA A 70 -9.93 -10.62 4.54
C ALA A 70 -10.85 -11.62 3.82
N LEU A 71 -11.29 -12.68 4.50
CA LEU A 71 -12.23 -13.66 3.97
C LEU A 71 -13.65 -13.12 3.84
N ALA A 72 -14.05 -12.18 4.72
CA ALA A 72 -15.38 -11.60 4.74
C ALA A 72 -15.56 -10.46 3.73
N TRP A 73 -14.48 -9.72 3.41
CA TRP A 73 -14.56 -8.56 2.53
C TRP A 73 -15.00 -8.91 1.10
N ARG A 74 -15.80 -8.05 0.49
CA ARG A 74 -16.28 -8.14 -0.89
C ARG A 74 -16.16 -6.77 -1.57
N PRO A 75 -15.98 -6.73 -2.90
CA PRO A 75 -15.97 -5.47 -3.64
C PRO A 75 -17.19 -4.60 -3.31
N GLY A 76 -16.95 -3.31 -3.08
CA GLY A 76 -17.98 -2.34 -2.66
C GLY A 76 -18.15 -2.20 -1.13
N MET A 77 -17.54 -3.07 -0.32
CA MET A 77 -17.47 -2.86 1.14
C MET A 77 -16.37 -1.85 1.48
N SER A 78 -16.64 -1.00 2.47
CA SER A 78 -15.62 -0.09 3.03
C SER A 78 -14.40 -0.85 3.54
N ALA A 79 -13.22 -0.25 3.38
CA ALA A 79 -11.98 -0.80 3.89
C ALA A 79 -12.02 -0.91 5.41
N GLN A 80 -11.49 -2.01 5.94
CA GLN A 80 -11.42 -2.27 7.37
C GLN A 80 -9.98 -2.10 7.84
N ILE A 81 -9.78 -1.09 8.69
CA ILE A 81 -8.45 -0.70 9.17
C ILE A 81 -8.16 -1.40 10.50
N ILE A 82 -6.95 -1.93 10.63
CA ILE A 82 -6.36 -2.47 11.85
C ILE A 82 -5.13 -1.64 12.16
N ASN A 83 -5.13 -0.93 13.30
CA ASN A 83 -4.05 -0.03 13.69
C ASN A 83 -3.13 -0.73 14.71
N PHE A 84 -1.86 -0.94 14.34
CA PHE A 84 -0.88 -1.62 15.21
C PHE A 84 -0.15 -0.70 16.13
N THR A 85 0.03 0.57 15.76
CA THR A 85 0.74 1.55 16.59
C THR A 85 0.08 1.69 17.97
N LEU A 86 -1.22 1.42 18.08
CA LEU A 86 -1.97 1.46 19.32
C LEU A 86 -2.17 0.08 19.98
N MET A 87 -1.75 -1.01 19.34
CA MET A 87 -1.87 -2.35 19.89
C MET A 87 -0.65 -2.70 20.74
N PRO A 88 -0.84 -3.40 21.87
CA PRO A 88 0.28 -3.95 22.63
C PRO A 88 0.87 -5.12 21.82
N MET A 89 1.83 -4.84 20.94
CA MET A 89 2.59 -5.85 20.21
C MET A 89 4.08 -5.67 20.49
N ASN A 90 4.77 -6.77 20.73
CA ASN A 90 6.21 -6.75 20.90
C ASN A 90 6.93 -6.98 19.55
N SER A 91 8.27 -6.97 19.55
CA SER A 91 9.05 -7.18 18.34
C SER A 91 8.87 -8.57 17.73
N VAL A 92 8.62 -9.60 18.55
CA VAL A 92 8.33 -10.97 18.09
C VAL A 92 7.00 -11.00 17.34
N ASP A 93 5.97 -10.35 17.90
CA ASP A 93 4.65 -10.24 17.29
C ASP A 93 4.74 -9.56 15.92
N LEU A 94 5.42 -8.41 15.84
CA LEU A 94 5.58 -7.65 14.59
C LEU A 94 6.34 -8.45 13.53
N ALA A 95 7.42 -9.14 13.91
CA ALA A 95 8.20 -9.97 12.98
C ALA A 95 7.37 -11.15 12.45
N PHE A 96 6.62 -11.82 13.33
CA PHE A 96 5.77 -12.95 12.95
C PHE A 96 4.58 -12.51 12.09
N LEU A 97 3.98 -11.36 12.39
CA LEU A 97 2.93 -10.75 11.56
C LEU A 97 3.45 -10.52 10.14
N GLN A 98 4.59 -9.82 10.01
CA GLN A 98 5.20 -9.50 8.72
C GLN A 98 5.57 -10.76 7.93
N GLN A 99 6.10 -11.79 8.61
CA GLN A 99 6.38 -13.08 7.97
C GLN A 99 5.11 -13.79 7.48
N SER A 100 4.01 -13.69 8.24
CA SER A 100 2.74 -14.35 7.93
C SER A 100 2.04 -13.72 6.74
N ILE A 101 1.96 -12.39 6.69
CA ILE A 101 1.31 -11.66 5.58
C ILE A 101 2.23 -11.56 4.35
N GLY A 102 3.54 -11.45 4.59
CA GLY A 102 4.59 -11.27 3.60
C GLY A 102 4.45 -10.03 2.71
N ASN A 103 5.53 -9.68 2.03
CA ASN A 103 5.50 -8.64 1.00
C ASN A 103 4.96 -9.20 -0.32
N GLY A 104 3.95 -8.53 -0.85
CA GLY A 104 3.43 -8.74 -2.19
C GLY A 104 4.33 -8.08 -3.25
N PRO A 105 3.90 -8.15 -4.52
CA PRO A 105 4.76 -7.79 -5.65
C PRO A 105 4.87 -6.28 -5.90
N VAL A 106 4.09 -5.46 -5.20
CA VAL A 106 3.92 -4.01 -5.47
C VAL A 106 4.10 -3.18 -4.20
N GLN A 107 4.93 -2.15 -4.31
CA GLN A 107 5.12 -1.09 -3.32
C GLN A 107 4.82 0.27 -3.95
N LEU A 108 4.07 1.11 -3.24
CA LEU A 108 3.76 2.48 -3.61
C LEU A 108 4.35 3.45 -2.59
N ILE A 109 4.90 4.55 -3.08
CA ILE A 109 5.41 5.64 -2.26
C ILE A 109 4.69 6.92 -2.68
N CYS A 110 3.95 7.50 -1.75
CA CYS A 110 3.29 8.78 -1.93
C CYS A 110 3.96 9.82 -1.03
N ARG A 111 4.35 10.96 -1.62
CA ARG A 111 5.09 12.05 -0.96
C ARG A 111 4.30 13.36 -0.89
N GLY A 112 2.96 13.26 -0.85
CA GLY A 112 2.05 14.40 -0.74
C GLY A 112 2.06 15.05 0.65
N TYR A 113 0.88 15.40 1.19
CA TYR A 113 0.71 16.05 2.51
C TYR A 113 1.21 15.23 3.73
N GLY A 114 1.73 14.02 3.48
CA GLY A 114 2.54 13.22 4.39
C GLY A 114 3.18 12.10 3.58
N THR A 115 4.40 11.69 3.93
CA THR A 115 5.01 10.52 3.28
C THR A 115 4.29 9.28 3.77
N CYS A 116 3.62 8.56 2.86
CA CYS A 116 3.08 7.24 3.14
C CYS A 116 3.68 6.20 2.19
N GLN A 117 3.81 4.99 2.71
CA GLN A 117 4.20 3.82 1.95
C GLN A 117 3.05 2.83 2.02
N VAL A 118 2.61 2.37 0.85
CA VAL A 118 1.60 1.34 0.72
C VAL A 118 2.22 0.12 0.08
N GLN A 119 2.08 -1.03 0.72
CA GLN A 119 2.66 -2.28 0.28
C GLN A 119 1.54 -3.31 0.12
N ALA A 120 1.40 -3.87 -1.07
CA ALA A 120 0.56 -5.05 -1.26
C ALA A 120 1.18 -6.19 -0.43
N THR A 121 0.35 -6.97 0.27
CA THR A 121 0.82 -8.18 0.98
C THR A 121 0.70 -9.41 0.06
N ARG A 122 1.09 -10.60 0.54
CA ARG A 122 0.80 -11.85 -0.17
C ARG A 122 -0.65 -12.30 0.00
N VAL A 123 -1.43 -11.65 0.87
CA VAL A 123 -2.83 -11.98 1.14
C VAL A 123 -3.74 -11.08 0.30
N ARG A 124 -4.77 -11.67 -0.29
CA ARG A 124 -5.69 -10.96 -1.18
C ARG A 124 -6.41 -9.86 -0.42
N ASN A 125 -6.51 -8.68 -1.07
CA ASN A 125 -7.19 -7.49 -0.52
C ASN A 125 -6.62 -7.01 0.82
N LEU A 126 -5.36 -7.33 1.12
CA LEU A 126 -4.70 -6.91 2.35
C LEU A 126 -3.48 -6.05 2.00
N TRP A 127 -3.47 -4.84 2.56
CA TRP A 127 -2.45 -3.82 2.33
C TRP A 127 -1.81 -3.42 3.64
N SER A 128 -0.49 -3.26 3.64
CA SER A 128 0.23 -2.56 4.71
C SER A 128 0.36 -1.09 4.32
N VAL A 129 -0.08 -0.20 5.21
CA VAL A 129 -0.06 1.25 5.01
C VAL A 129 0.64 1.88 6.20
N GLN A 130 1.80 2.49 5.92
CA GLN A 130 2.66 3.13 6.89
C GLN A 130 2.79 4.61 6.60
N PHE A 131 2.65 5.44 7.62
CA PHE A 131 2.84 6.88 7.55
C PHE A 131 4.12 7.27 8.28
N PHE A 132 4.86 8.19 7.69
CA PHE A 132 6.15 8.65 8.19
C PHE A 132 6.08 10.12 8.55
N ASN A 133 6.83 10.51 9.59
CA ASN A 133 7.09 11.92 9.88
C ASN A 133 8.24 12.48 9.03
N SER A 134 8.58 13.74 9.25
CA SER A 134 9.67 14.43 8.57
C SER A 134 11.07 13.84 8.83
N ASN A 135 11.21 12.96 9.83
CA ASN A 135 12.46 12.30 10.20
C ASN A 135 12.48 10.82 9.76
N ASP A 136 11.62 10.43 8.82
CA ASP A 136 11.48 9.05 8.30
C ASP A 136 11.17 8.00 9.38
N SER A 137 10.57 8.41 10.50
CA SER A 137 10.06 7.48 11.52
C SER A 137 8.58 7.19 11.29
N ILE A 138 8.20 5.92 11.40
CA ILE A 138 6.81 5.48 11.31
C ILE A 138 6.02 6.09 12.47
N VAL A 139 4.97 6.84 12.14
CA VAL A 139 4.04 7.44 13.11
C VAL A 139 2.71 6.70 13.18
N LEU A 140 2.37 5.96 12.13
CA LEU A 140 1.17 5.14 12.06
C LEU A 140 1.45 3.92 11.17
N ASP A 141 1.22 2.73 11.70
CA ASP A 141 1.32 1.46 10.98
C ASP A 141 -0.03 0.75 11.02
N THR A 142 -0.57 0.46 9.84
CA THR A 142 -1.90 -0.13 9.69
C THR A 142 -1.90 -1.27 8.67
N LEU A 143 -2.78 -2.24 8.90
CA LEU A 143 -3.23 -3.15 7.86
C LEU A 143 -4.63 -2.70 7.44
N GLN A 144 -4.83 -2.59 6.13
CA GLN A 144 -6.12 -2.27 5.55
C GLN A 144 -6.61 -3.47 4.76
N VAL A 145 -7.78 -3.97 5.14
CA VAL A 145 -8.49 -5.01 4.39
C VAL A 145 -9.49 -4.31 3.46
N GLY A 146 -9.26 -4.37 2.16
CA GLY A 146 -10.13 -3.72 1.18
C GLY A 146 -9.58 -3.68 -0.23
N ASP A 147 -10.20 -2.82 -1.05
CA ASP A 147 -9.65 -2.41 -2.35
C ASP A 147 -8.34 -1.61 -2.13
N VAL A 148 -7.74 -1.11 -3.21
CA VAL A 148 -6.59 -0.22 -3.17
C VAL A 148 -6.83 0.91 -2.14
N PRO A 149 -5.90 1.15 -1.19
CA PRO A 149 -6.04 2.20 -0.18
C PRO A 149 -6.31 3.56 -0.80
N THR A 150 -7.25 4.31 -0.22
CA THR A 150 -7.64 5.64 -0.72
C THR A 150 -6.48 6.64 -0.68
N GLU A 151 -5.50 6.42 0.20
CA GLU A 151 -4.32 7.26 0.39
C GLU A 151 -3.38 7.28 -0.82
N VAL A 152 -3.53 6.33 -1.75
CA VAL A 152 -2.77 6.27 -3.02
C VAL A 152 -3.65 6.50 -4.24
N LEU A 153 -4.94 6.77 -4.04
CA LEU A 153 -5.83 7.16 -5.13
C LEU A 153 -5.74 8.67 -5.28
N ALA A 154 -5.32 9.12 -6.46
CA ALA A 154 -5.47 10.52 -6.82
C ALA A 154 -6.96 10.88 -6.87
N ALA A 155 -7.37 11.91 -6.13
CA ALA A 155 -8.74 12.42 -6.17
C ALA A 155 -8.98 13.19 -7.48
N ASP A 156 -10.22 13.25 -7.95
CA ASP A 156 -10.59 13.97 -9.17
C ASP A 156 -10.19 15.47 -9.11
N GLU A 157 -10.24 16.08 -7.92
CA GLU A 157 -9.79 17.45 -7.68
C GLU A 157 -8.27 17.59 -7.87
N ASP A 158 -7.48 16.64 -7.34
CA ASP A 158 -6.02 16.65 -7.49
C ASP A 158 -5.59 16.48 -8.97
N TYR A 159 -6.40 15.75 -9.76
CA TYR A 159 -6.21 15.62 -11.21
C TYR A 159 -6.38 16.94 -11.94
N GLU A 160 -7.48 17.64 -11.68
CA GLU A 160 -7.81 18.91 -12.34
C GLU A 160 -6.74 19.97 -12.02
N ASP A 161 -6.37 20.09 -10.75
CA ASP A 161 -5.31 21.00 -10.28
C ASP A 161 -3.95 20.66 -10.90
N SER A 162 -3.63 19.37 -11.01
CA SER A 162 -2.37 18.92 -11.64
C SER A 162 -2.36 19.20 -13.14
N ALA A 163 -3.50 19.07 -13.82
CA ALA A 163 -3.62 19.37 -15.24
C ALA A 163 -3.50 20.87 -15.53
N GLU A 164 -3.96 21.74 -14.63
CA GLU A 164 -3.73 23.19 -14.71
C GLU A 164 -2.25 23.53 -14.51
N ARG A 165 -1.64 23.07 -13.41
CA ARG A 165 -0.20 23.29 -13.15
C ARG A 165 0.69 22.78 -14.29
N PHE A 166 0.34 21.64 -14.90
CA PHE A 166 1.08 21.10 -16.03
C PHE A 166 0.96 21.99 -17.28
N ARG A 167 -0.23 22.54 -17.55
CA ARG A 167 -0.43 23.51 -18.64
C ARG A 167 0.41 24.76 -18.45
N ASP A 168 0.43 25.33 -17.24
CA ASP A 168 1.22 26.52 -16.93
C ASP A 168 2.71 26.31 -17.20
N ILE A 169 3.24 25.13 -16.85
CA ILE A 169 4.63 24.76 -17.13
C ILE A 169 4.86 24.63 -18.64
N MET A 170 3.96 23.99 -19.37
CA MET A 170 4.08 23.88 -20.82
C MET A 170 4.08 25.25 -21.50
N GLU A 171 3.22 26.17 -21.07
CA GLU A 171 3.21 27.54 -21.59
C GLU A 171 4.50 28.30 -21.24
N ALA A 172 5.02 28.16 -20.03
CA ALA A 172 6.24 28.87 -19.61
C ALA A 172 7.52 28.42 -20.33
N TYR A 173 7.59 27.16 -20.78
CA TYR A 173 8.78 26.60 -21.42
C TYR A 173 8.70 26.54 -22.95
N PHE A 174 7.50 26.55 -23.53
CA PHE A 174 7.30 26.38 -24.97
C PHE A 174 6.61 27.56 -25.68
N ASN A 175 6.24 28.63 -24.97
CA ASN A 175 6.01 29.96 -25.55
C ASN A 175 7.23 30.88 -25.37
#